data_AF-A0A7S3D1H9-F1
#
_entry.id   AF-A0A7S3D1H9-F1
#
_cell.length_a   1.000
_cell.length_b   1.000
_cell.length_c   1.000
_cell.angle_alpha   90.00
_cell.angle_beta   90.00
_cell.angle_gamma   90.00
#
_symmetry.space_group_name_H-M   'P 1'
#
loop_
_entity.id
_entity.type
_entity.pdbx_description
1 polymer ?
#
loop_
_entity_poly.entity_id
_entity_poly.type
_entity_poly.pdbx_seq_one_letter_code
_entity_poly.pdbx_strand_id
1 'polypeptide(L)'
;EKSEDGAKAVGAAGGVTPFLRCLAADSCDALLKAECLRTMSRILAQQLLRPSFLQGNGVQTVINLFFSDNITVQEAVLDFFLGLPVDPGLMKEIVKNEGLLYITGVVTTRERDIKLRAKALNAICHLCVYHDFCVAVSRNEDL
;
A
#
# COMPACT_ATOMS: atom_id res chain seq x y z
N GLU A 1 -6.15 5.81 23.79
CA GLU A 1 -7.30 6.73 23.80
C GLU A 1 -7.20 7.83 22.74
N LYS A 2 -6.27 8.80 22.81
CA LYS A 2 -6.21 9.93 21.85
C LYS A 2 -6.15 9.58 20.35
N SER A 3 -5.65 8.40 19.95
CA SER A 3 -5.50 8.08 18.52
C SER A 3 -6.81 7.62 17.89
N GLU A 4 -7.69 6.98 18.65
CA GLU A 4 -8.93 6.36 18.15
C GLU A 4 -10.02 7.41 17.86
N ASP A 5 -10.04 8.49 18.66
CA ASP A 5 -10.90 9.64 18.44
C ASP A 5 -10.58 10.34 17.11
N GLY A 6 -9.30 10.37 16.73
CA GLY A 6 -8.84 10.91 15.45
C GLY A 6 -9.36 10.11 14.25
N ALA A 7 -9.24 8.77 14.28
CA ALA A 7 -9.76 7.93 13.20
C ALA A 7 -11.30 7.98 13.11
N LYS A 8 -12.00 8.08 14.24
CA LYS A 8 -13.46 8.30 14.27
C LYS A 8 -13.84 9.65 13.64
N ALA A 9 -13.11 10.72 13.95
CA ALA A 9 -13.32 12.03 13.35
C ALA A 9 -13.07 12.02 11.83
N VAL A 10 -12.02 11.34 11.37
CA VAL A 10 -11.77 11.14 9.93
C VAL A 10 -12.91 10.34 9.28
N GLY A 11 -13.40 9.29 9.95
CA GLY A 11 -14.58 8.54 9.53
C GLY A 11 -15.80 9.44 9.34
N ALA A 12 -16.09 10.30 10.31
CA ALA A 12 -17.20 11.26 10.27
C ALA A 12 -17.05 12.31 9.15
N ALA A 13 -15.82 12.66 8.78
CA ALA A 13 -15.50 13.62 7.71
C ALA A 13 -15.49 13.00 6.29
N GLY A 14 -15.97 11.76 6.11
CA GLY A 14 -16.00 11.07 4.80
C GLY A 14 -14.98 9.94 4.66
N GLY A 15 -14.28 9.59 5.74
CA GLY A 15 -13.41 8.44 5.83
C GLY A 15 -12.20 8.51 4.91
N VAL A 16 -11.89 7.40 4.25
CA VAL A 16 -10.74 7.26 3.35
C VAL A 16 -11.00 7.78 1.92
N THR A 17 -12.26 8.09 1.58
CA THR A 17 -12.66 8.47 0.22
C THR A 17 -11.90 9.69 -0.32
N PRO A 18 -11.73 10.80 0.44
CA PRO A 18 -10.97 11.95 -0.06
C PRO A 18 -9.52 11.62 -0.37
N PHE A 19 -8.91 10.75 0.44
CA PHE A 19 -7.54 10.29 0.23
C PHE A 19 -7.44 9.42 -1.03
N LEU A 20 -8.36 8.47 -1.23
CA LEU A 20 -8.39 7.66 -2.45
C LEU A 20 -8.55 8.50 -3.71
N ARG A 21 -9.40 9.54 -3.67
CA ARG A 21 -9.53 10.51 -4.77
C ARG A 21 -8.23 11.28 -5.02
N CYS A 22 -7.55 11.70 -3.96
CA CYS A 22 -6.26 12.37 -4.05
C CYS A 22 -5.18 11.48 -4.71
N LEU A 23 -5.13 10.20 -4.33
CA LEU A 23 -4.19 9.23 -4.91
C LEU A 23 -4.47 8.94 -6.39
N ALA A 24 -5.76 8.80 -6.75
CA ALA A 24 -6.18 8.48 -8.11
C ALA A 24 -6.14 9.68 -9.07
N ALA A 25 -6.05 10.92 -8.58
CA ALA A 25 -6.02 12.10 -9.43
C ALA A 25 -4.66 12.28 -10.11
N ASP A 26 -4.62 12.36 -11.43
CA ASP A 26 -3.39 12.60 -12.19
C ASP A 26 -2.78 13.99 -11.93
N SER A 27 -3.64 14.98 -11.67
CA SER A 27 -3.25 16.36 -11.34
C SER A 27 -2.68 16.53 -9.93
N CYS A 28 -2.72 15.48 -9.10
CA CYS A 28 -2.24 15.55 -7.73
C CYS A 28 -0.72 15.46 -7.68
N ASP A 29 -0.12 16.44 -6.99
CA ASP A 29 1.32 16.55 -6.82
C ASP A 29 1.94 15.31 -6.16
N ALA A 30 3.15 14.94 -6.59
CA ALA A 30 3.83 13.73 -6.11
C ALA A 30 4.12 13.77 -4.60
N LEU A 31 4.46 14.94 -4.05
CA LEU A 31 4.68 15.10 -2.61
C LEU A 31 3.35 14.92 -1.86
N LEU A 32 2.25 15.46 -2.40
CA LEU A 32 0.92 15.30 -1.83
C LEU A 32 0.48 13.84 -1.86
N LYS A 33 0.70 13.10 -2.96
CA LYS A 33 0.43 11.65 -3.02
C LYS A 33 1.24 10.87 -1.99
N ALA A 34 2.54 11.19 -1.87
CA ALA A 34 3.41 10.53 -0.90
C ALA A 34 2.94 10.77 0.56
N GLU A 35 2.58 12.01 0.89
CA GLU A 35 2.09 12.33 2.25
C GLU A 35 0.69 11.78 2.51
N CYS A 36 -0.15 11.70 1.48
CA CYS A 36 -1.43 11.04 1.51
C CYS A 36 -1.27 9.55 1.85
N LEU A 37 -0.33 8.84 1.20
CA LEU A 37 0.00 7.44 1.51
C LEU A 37 0.47 7.27 2.96
N ARG A 38 1.43 8.08 3.42
CA ARG A 38 1.93 8.01 4.82
C ARG A 38 0.84 8.28 5.85
N THR A 39 -0.05 9.23 5.56
CA THR A 39 -1.17 9.56 6.43
C THR A 39 -2.18 8.41 6.46
N MET A 40 -2.50 7.84 5.29
CA MET A 40 -3.41 6.71 5.20
C MET A 40 -2.87 5.47 5.92
N SER A 41 -1.57 5.17 5.85
CA SER A 41 -1.02 3.99 6.54
C SER A 41 -1.21 4.09 8.06
N ARG A 42 -0.97 5.27 8.64
CA ARG A 42 -1.21 5.55 10.07
C ARG A 42 -2.68 5.42 10.45
N ILE A 43 -3.59 5.92 9.62
CA ILE A 43 -5.03 5.83 9.86
C ILE A 43 -5.50 4.38 9.79
N LEU A 44 -5.07 3.64 8.76
CA LEU A 44 -5.46 2.24 8.54
C LEU A 44 -4.80 1.28 9.52
N ALA A 45 -3.68 1.64 10.14
CA ALA A 45 -3.10 0.89 11.25
C ALA A 45 -4.09 0.72 12.42
N GLN A 46 -5.03 1.66 12.61
CA GLN A 46 -6.05 1.61 13.66
C GLN A 46 -7.28 0.74 13.34
N GLN A 47 -7.29 0.02 12.22
CA GLN A 47 -8.33 -0.92 11.75
C GLN A 47 -9.68 -0.31 11.37
N LEU A 48 -10.16 0.73 12.06
CA LEU A 48 -11.52 1.29 11.92
C LEU A 48 -11.94 1.62 10.48
N LEU A 49 -11.00 2.10 9.68
CA LEU A 49 -11.26 2.55 8.31
C LEU A 49 -10.84 1.55 7.22
N ARG A 50 -10.36 0.36 7.60
CA ARG A 50 -9.99 -0.70 6.63
C ARG A 50 -11.17 -1.21 5.82
N PRO A 51 -12.36 -1.48 6.39
CA PRO A 51 -13.49 -1.96 5.59
C PRO A 51 -13.85 -0.98 4.47
N SER A 52 -13.92 0.32 4.77
CA SER A 52 -14.17 1.37 3.78
C SER A 52 -13.06 1.47 2.74
N PHE A 53 -11.80 1.29 3.14
CA PHE A 53 -10.66 1.27 2.21
C PHE A 53 -10.72 0.09 1.25
N LEU A 54 -11.02 -1.11 1.75
CA LEU A 54 -11.17 -2.31 0.93
C LEU A 54 -12.37 -2.19 -0.03
N GLN A 55 -13.52 -1.72 0.46
CA GLN A 55 -14.71 -1.49 -0.37
C GLN A 55 -14.47 -0.43 -1.46
N GLY A 56 -13.60 0.55 -1.20
CA GLY A 56 -13.27 1.62 -2.13
C GLY A 56 -12.18 1.29 -3.16
N ASN A 57 -11.85 0.01 -3.39
CA ASN A 57 -10.72 -0.41 -4.24
C ASN A 57 -9.39 0.24 -3.82
N GLY A 58 -9.21 0.47 -2.52
CA GLY A 58 -8.06 1.20 -1.99
C GLY A 58 -6.74 0.50 -2.25
N VAL A 59 -6.70 -0.83 -2.15
CA VAL A 59 -5.50 -1.62 -2.42
C VAL A 59 -5.06 -1.47 -3.88
N GLN A 60 -5.97 -1.63 -4.85
CA GLN A 60 -5.66 -1.41 -6.26
C GLN A 60 -5.19 0.03 -6.53
N THR A 61 -5.84 1.02 -5.91
CA THR A 61 -5.45 2.43 -6.05
C THR A 61 -4.00 2.65 -5.61
N VAL A 62 -3.60 2.05 -4.49
CA VAL A 62 -2.22 2.15 -3.99
C VAL A 62 -1.25 1.36 -4.87
N ILE A 63 -1.61 0.16 -5.33
CA ILE A 63 -0.77 -0.64 -6.23
C ILE A 63 -0.51 0.11 -7.55
N ASN A 64 -1.51 0.79 -8.11
CA ASN A 64 -1.35 1.56 -9.34
C ASN A 64 -0.28 2.65 -9.24
N LEU A 65 0.03 3.12 -8.02
CA LEU A 65 1.07 4.12 -7.81
C LEU A 65 2.49 3.57 -7.90
N PHE A 66 2.69 2.24 -7.93
CA PHE A 66 3.99 1.65 -8.30
C PHE A 66 4.42 2.01 -9.72
N PHE A 67 3.46 2.31 -10.61
CA PHE A 67 3.72 2.72 -11.99
C PHE A 67 4.02 4.22 -12.13
N SER A 68 4.00 4.98 -11.04
CA SER A 68 4.43 6.38 -11.06
C SER A 68 5.89 6.49 -11.48
N ASP A 69 6.22 7.43 -12.37
CA ASP A 69 7.62 7.74 -12.72
C ASP A 69 8.36 8.46 -11.58
N ASN A 70 7.62 8.92 -10.57
CA ASN A 70 8.19 9.56 -9.40
C ASN A 70 8.60 8.53 -8.33
N ILE A 71 9.91 8.44 -8.06
CA ILE A 71 10.48 7.52 -7.07
C ILE A 71 9.95 7.77 -5.65
N THR A 72 9.71 9.02 -5.25
CA THR A 72 9.16 9.35 -3.92
C THR A 72 7.77 8.77 -3.72
N VAL A 73 6.97 8.72 -4.80
CA VAL A 73 5.66 8.05 -4.76
C VAL A 73 5.84 6.54 -4.63
N GLN A 74 6.72 5.92 -5.42
CA GLN A 74 7.00 4.48 -5.33
C GLN A 74 7.50 4.07 -3.93
N GLU A 75 8.41 4.85 -3.34
CA GLU A 75 8.88 4.64 -1.96
C GLU A 75 7.74 4.77 -0.95
N ALA A 76 6.88 5.76 -1.11
CA ALA A 76 5.73 5.97 -0.23
C ALA A 76 4.70 4.83 -0.32
N VAL A 77 4.57 4.18 -1.49
CA VAL A 77 3.74 2.98 -1.64
C VAL A 77 4.31 1.82 -0.82
N LEU A 78 5.62 1.61 -0.87
CA LEU A 78 6.27 0.58 -0.04
C LEU A 78 6.14 0.88 1.45
N ASP A 79 6.35 2.13 1.85
CA ASP A 79 6.16 2.59 3.23
C ASP A 79 4.72 2.44 3.70
N PHE A 80 3.76 2.63 2.80
CA PHE A 80 2.36 2.39 3.10
C PHE A 80 2.14 0.93 3.51
N PHE A 81 2.58 -0.04 2.70
CA PHE A 81 2.40 -1.46 3.02
C PHE A 81 3.17 -1.91 4.26
N LEU A 82 4.40 -1.42 4.44
CA LEU A 82 5.20 -1.68 5.65
C LEU A 82 4.57 -1.11 6.92
N GLY A 83 3.83 0.01 6.80
CA GLY A 83 3.15 0.65 7.93
C GLY A 83 1.84 -0.01 8.34
N LEU A 84 1.30 -0.94 7.54
CA LEU A 84 0.07 -1.65 7.86
C LEU A 84 0.38 -2.93 8.66
N PRO A 85 -0.39 -3.27 9.70
CA PRO A 85 -0.26 -4.58 10.31
C PRO A 85 -0.76 -5.67 9.37
N VAL A 86 -0.24 -6.87 9.56
CA VAL A 86 -0.61 -8.04 8.75
C VAL A 86 -2.06 -8.40 9.02
N ASP A 87 -2.90 -8.21 8.01
CA ASP A 87 -4.35 -8.36 8.06
C ASP A 87 -4.81 -9.26 6.90
N PRO A 88 -5.49 -10.39 7.15
CA PRO A 88 -5.85 -11.34 6.10
C PRO A 88 -6.68 -10.73 4.95
N GLY A 89 -7.55 -9.76 5.24
CA GLY A 89 -8.36 -9.10 4.23
C GLY A 89 -7.52 -8.23 3.31
N LEU A 90 -6.61 -7.43 3.89
CA LEU A 90 -5.64 -6.64 3.12
C LEU A 90 -4.70 -7.53 2.31
N MET A 91 -4.18 -8.61 2.88
CA MET A 91 -3.25 -9.51 2.18
C MET A 91 -3.93 -10.19 0.99
N LYS A 92 -5.17 -10.67 1.15
CA LYS A 92 -5.94 -11.25 0.05
C LYS A 92 -6.15 -10.26 -1.09
N GLU A 93 -6.49 -9.01 -0.78
CA GLU A 93 -6.63 -7.99 -1.81
C GLU A 93 -5.28 -7.63 -2.44
N ILE A 94 -4.17 -7.57 -1.71
CA ILE A 94 -2.84 -7.33 -2.31
C ILE A 94 -2.50 -8.42 -3.33
N VAL A 95 -2.73 -9.69 -2.98
CA VAL A 95 -2.50 -10.82 -3.89
C VAL A 95 -3.42 -10.76 -5.10
N LYS A 96 -4.72 -10.51 -4.89
CA LYS A 96 -5.74 -10.44 -5.95
C LYS A 96 -5.46 -9.32 -6.97
N ASN A 97 -4.91 -8.20 -6.52
CA ASN A 97 -4.59 -7.05 -7.37
C ASN A 97 -3.14 -7.10 -7.90
N GLU A 98 -2.53 -8.30 -7.95
CA GLU A 98 -1.17 -8.52 -8.46
C GLU A 98 -0.07 -7.70 -7.76
N GLY A 99 -0.32 -7.22 -6.54
CA GLY A 99 0.61 -6.37 -5.79
C GLY A 99 1.98 -7.04 -5.59
N LEU A 100 1.97 -8.37 -5.45
CA LEU A 100 3.17 -9.18 -5.37
C LEU A 100 4.07 -9.06 -6.60
N LEU A 101 3.48 -9.17 -7.80
CA LEU A 101 4.19 -9.06 -9.07
C LEU A 101 4.90 -7.71 -9.19
N TYR A 102 4.25 -6.63 -8.74
CA TYR A 102 4.86 -5.30 -8.78
C TYR A 102 6.00 -5.15 -7.79
N ILE A 103 5.81 -5.61 -6.55
CA ILE A 103 6.87 -5.51 -5.53
C ILE A 103 8.09 -6.36 -5.93
N THR A 104 7.89 -7.57 -6.46
CA THR A 104 9.00 -8.39 -6.97
C THR A 104 9.66 -7.77 -8.20
N GLY A 105 8.88 -7.19 -9.12
CA GLY A 105 9.39 -6.44 -10.27
C GLY A 105 10.30 -5.27 -9.87
N VAL A 106 9.96 -4.55 -8.79
CA VAL A 106 10.83 -3.50 -8.23
C VAL A 106 12.16 -4.09 -7.77
N VAL A 107 12.17 -5.24 -7.10
CA VAL A 107 13.40 -5.89 -6.61
C VAL A 107 14.30 -6.37 -7.75
N THR A 108 13.72 -6.95 -8.81
CA THR A 108 14.46 -7.61 -9.89
C THR A 108 14.99 -6.63 -10.94
N THR A 109 14.33 -5.49 -11.14
CA THR A 109 14.77 -4.47 -12.11
C THR A 109 16.07 -3.79 -11.65
N ARG A 110 17.18 -4.01 -12.36
CA ARG A 110 18.53 -3.59 -11.93
C ARG A 110 18.74 -2.09 -11.98
N GLU A 111 18.02 -1.40 -12.86
CA GLU A 111 18.09 0.03 -13.12
C GLU A 111 17.37 0.86 -12.03
N ARG A 112 16.59 0.21 -11.15
CA ARG A 112 15.92 0.88 -10.04
C ARG A 112 16.92 1.21 -8.92
N ASP A 113 16.62 2.29 -8.21
CA ASP A 113 17.38 2.73 -7.05
C ASP A 113 17.55 1.62 -6.00
N ILE A 114 18.77 1.48 -5.46
CA ILE A 114 19.09 0.39 -4.54
C ILE A 114 18.32 0.47 -3.21
N LYS A 115 18.00 1.68 -2.73
CA LYS A 115 17.21 1.87 -1.52
C LYS A 115 15.76 1.47 -1.76
N LEU A 116 15.21 1.83 -2.91
CA LEU A 116 13.87 1.39 -3.32
C LEU A 116 13.80 -0.14 -3.38
N ARG A 117 14.79 -0.78 -4.01
CA ARG A 117 14.89 -2.25 -4.10
C ARG A 117 15.00 -2.92 -2.72
N ALA A 118 15.84 -2.38 -1.84
CA ALA A 118 15.97 -2.87 -0.46
C ALA A 118 14.66 -2.72 0.34
N LYS A 119 13.94 -1.61 0.14
CA LYS A 119 12.64 -1.39 0.76
C LYS A 119 11.58 -2.36 0.23
N ALA A 120 11.61 -2.67 -1.07
CA ALA A 120 10.73 -3.66 -1.67
C ALA A 120 10.97 -5.07 -1.13
N LEU A 121 12.24 -5.46 -0.91
CA LEU A 121 12.57 -6.70 -0.21
C LEU A 121 11.99 -6.74 1.20
N ASN A 122 12.11 -5.65 1.97
CA ASN A 122 11.53 -5.58 3.30
C ASN A 122 10.00 -5.70 3.27
N ALA A 123 9.35 -5.07 2.28
CA ALA A 123 7.90 -5.20 2.08
C ALA A 123 7.50 -6.65 1.80
N ILE A 124 8.25 -7.38 0.95
CA ILE A 124 8.02 -8.81 0.72
C ILE A 124 8.11 -9.58 2.04
N CYS A 125 9.17 -9.38 2.82
CA CYS A 125 9.34 -10.06 4.11
C CYS A 125 8.18 -9.79 5.08
N HIS A 126 7.72 -8.54 5.17
CA HIS A 126 6.59 -8.14 6.01
C HIS A 126 5.28 -8.84 5.61
N LEU A 127 5.03 -8.95 4.31
CA LEU A 127 3.82 -9.55 3.78
C LEU A 127 3.87 -11.09 3.80
N CYS A 128 5.06 -11.71 3.68
CA CYS A 128 5.29 -13.15 3.78
C CYS A 128 5.03 -13.74 5.17
N VAL A 129 4.77 -12.94 6.20
CA VAL A 129 4.27 -13.46 7.48
C VAL A 129 2.88 -14.11 7.30
N TYR A 130 2.15 -13.75 6.24
CA TYR A 130 0.86 -14.35 5.90
C TYR A 130 1.02 -15.60 5.02
N HIS A 131 0.53 -16.76 5.49
CA HIS A 131 0.72 -18.05 4.83
C HIS A 131 0.25 -18.07 3.36
N ASP A 132 -0.93 -17.50 3.04
CA ASP A 132 -1.40 -17.47 1.65
C ASP A 132 -0.53 -16.57 0.76
N PHE A 133 0.17 -15.60 1.36
CA PHE A 133 1.14 -14.75 0.65
C PHE A 133 2.38 -15.57 0.27
N CYS A 134 2.90 -16.39 1.19
CA CYS A 134 3.98 -17.33 0.88
C CYS A 134 3.60 -18.29 -0.24
N VAL A 135 2.38 -18.87 -0.19
CA VAL A 135 1.90 -19.77 -1.24
C VAL A 135 1.75 -19.05 -2.59
N ALA A 136 1.28 -17.79 -2.60
CA ALA A 136 1.20 -16.99 -3.82
C ALA A 136 2.59 -16.67 -4.41
N VAL A 137 3.58 -16.38 -3.58
CA VAL A 137 4.98 -16.22 -4.02
C VAL A 137 5.53 -17.53 -4.61
N SER A 138 5.31 -18.66 -3.94
CA SER A 138 5.77 -19.98 -4.40
C SER A 138 5.10 -20.48 -5.66
N ARG A 139 3.93 -19.95 -6.03
CA ARG A 139 3.19 -20.35 -7.26
C ARG A 139 3.47 -19.44 -8.45
N ASN A 140 4.07 -18.26 -8.23
CA ASN A 140 4.55 -17.39 -9.31
C ASN A 140 5.93 -17.87 -9.80
N GLU A 141 6.07 -19.16 -10.11
CA GLU A 141 7.30 -19.73 -10.70
C GLU A 141 7.46 -19.43 -12.20
N ASP A 142 6.50 -18.73 -12.82
CA ASP A 142 6.53 -18.35 -14.24
C ASP A 142 6.66 -16.82 -14.45
N LEU A 143 7.70 -16.21 -13.87
CA LEU A 143 8.23 -14.89 -14.29
C LEU A 143 9.63 -15.01 -14.87
#